data_AF-A0A947RTM6-F1
#
_entry.id   AF-A0A947RTM6-F1
#
_cell.length_a   1.000
_cell.length_b   1.000
_cell.length_c   1.000
_cell.angle_alpha   90.00
_cell.angle_beta   90.00
_cell.angle_gamma   90.00
#
_symmetry.space_group_name_H-M   'P 1'
#
loop_
_entity.id
_entity.type
_entity.pdbx_description
1 polymer ?
#
loop_
_entity_poly.entity_id
_entity_poly.type
_entity_poly.pdbx_seq_one_letter_code
_entity_poly.pdbx_strand_id
1 'polypeptide(L)'
;MKEFIIERNRYFDSVFLMRISSELEKLPGVTQAVVAMGTPINVENLVKSGFEVGTREGAVQPADLIIAIEAESPDGAAAVHTHLKHLLAGGTDEASTSSRVAERTSLDDALAADPNATLALISVPGIYAAREARHALRRGLHVMLFSDNVSVEDEIALKDDAIERGLLMMGPDCGTAIIRGAALGFANACRVGTIGIVGASGTGIQEISSLVHQWGGGISQAIGTGGRDLSADVDGRMTRFGIAALGRDSGTNVIVVVSKSPDAPVADKVLAALAATGKPGVVHFIGGLSKQLSDRLETTATLADAAHAALTRAGIEIGHTAGLSDSSASVGLSSQGVTTTGASAIAGARIVGLYCGGTLCQEAWNILHQAGFDVRSNVAGKSAKKIHPGERETGHVVWDLGDDAFTVGKPHPMIEPSLRDSRVA
;
A
#
# COMPACT_ATOMS: atom_id res chain seq x y z
N MET A 1 35.22 8.98 -13.79
CA MET A 1 35.38 10.21 -12.97
C MET A 1 34.32 10.18 -11.89
N LYS A 2 34.67 10.42 -10.63
CA LYS A 2 33.71 10.47 -9.52
C LYS A 2 33.55 11.90 -9.01
N GLU A 3 32.31 12.31 -8.81
CA GLU A 3 31.91 13.59 -8.25
C GLU A 3 30.93 13.35 -7.09
N PHE A 4 31.03 14.16 -6.04
CA PHE A 4 30.13 14.14 -4.90
C PHE A 4 29.78 15.57 -4.52
N ILE A 5 28.49 15.86 -4.36
CA ILE A 5 27.96 17.19 -4.06
C ILE A 5 26.94 17.09 -2.92
N ILE A 6 26.98 18.07 -2.02
CA ILE A 6 25.99 18.28 -0.96
C ILE A 6 25.17 19.55 -1.23
N GLU A 7 23.85 19.41 -1.40
CA GLU A 7 22.91 20.52 -1.32
C GLU A 7 22.28 20.60 0.09
N ARG A 8 22.57 21.68 0.80
CA ARG A 8 22.22 21.81 2.23
C ARG A 8 20.73 22.06 2.44
N ASN A 9 20.16 21.37 3.44
CA ASN A 9 18.77 21.55 3.91
C ASN A 9 17.71 21.48 2.79
N ARG A 10 17.92 20.61 1.79
CA ARG A 10 16.99 20.42 0.69
C ARG A 10 16.37 19.04 0.77
N TYR A 11 15.16 18.96 1.30
CA TYR A 11 14.47 17.69 1.50
C TYR A 11 13.63 17.31 0.28
N PHE A 12 13.77 16.06 -0.15
CA PHE A 12 12.88 15.40 -1.10
C PHE A 12 12.50 14.02 -0.59
N ASP A 13 11.36 13.51 -1.06
CA ASP A 13 10.96 12.13 -0.77
C ASP A 13 11.93 11.13 -1.39
N SER A 14 12.31 10.09 -0.64
CA SER A 14 13.28 9.09 -1.09
C SER A 14 12.85 8.38 -2.37
N VAL A 15 11.55 8.15 -2.58
CA VAL A 15 11.05 7.49 -3.80
C VAL A 15 11.27 8.39 -5.02
N PHE A 16 11.01 9.69 -4.87
CA PHE A 16 11.28 10.67 -5.94
C PHE A 16 12.77 10.69 -6.29
N LEU A 17 13.65 10.73 -5.28
CA LEU A 17 15.09 10.73 -5.48
C LEU A 17 15.61 9.42 -6.09
N MET A 18 15.02 8.28 -5.73
CA MET A 18 15.38 7.00 -6.31
C MET A 18 14.93 6.86 -7.77
N ARG A 19 13.75 7.40 -8.13
CA ARG A 19 13.33 7.50 -9.53
C ARG A 19 14.29 8.36 -10.34
N ILE A 20 14.68 9.53 -9.79
CA ILE A 20 15.68 10.41 -10.42
C ILE A 20 17.00 9.66 -10.61
N SER A 21 17.50 8.97 -9.59
CA SER A 21 18.75 8.19 -9.66
C SER A 21 18.69 7.16 -10.80
N SER A 22 17.59 6.40 -10.90
CA SER A 22 17.39 5.41 -11.97
C SER A 22 17.32 6.05 -13.37
N GLU A 23 16.74 7.24 -13.51
CA GLU A 23 16.71 7.96 -14.79
C GLU A 23 18.10 8.47 -15.19
N LEU A 24 18.85 9.01 -14.23
CA LEU A 24 20.21 9.51 -14.48
C LEU A 24 21.18 8.39 -14.84
N GLU A 25 21.04 7.20 -14.25
CA GLU A 25 21.85 6.03 -14.58
C GLU A 25 21.63 5.50 -16.01
N LYS A 26 20.52 5.87 -16.66
CA LYS A 26 20.25 5.49 -18.06
C LYS A 26 20.95 6.41 -19.07
N LEU A 27 21.56 7.50 -18.62
CA LEU A 27 22.22 8.44 -19.52
C LEU A 27 23.51 7.84 -20.10
N PRO A 28 23.81 8.07 -21.40
CA PRO A 28 25.03 7.55 -22.02
C PRO A 28 26.30 8.03 -21.31
N GLY A 29 27.21 7.10 -21.02
CA GLY A 29 28.49 7.40 -20.37
C GLY A 29 28.40 7.63 -18.86
N VAL A 30 27.26 7.33 -18.24
CA VAL A 30 27.09 7.30 -16.77
C VAL A 30 27.21 5.86 -16.29
N THR A 31 28.15 5.63 -15.37
CA THR A 31 28.36 4.31 -14.74
C THR A 31 27.52 4.18 -13.47
N GLN A 32 27.37 5.27 -12.72
CA GLN A 32 26.57 5.30 -11.49
C GLN A 32 26.06 6.72 -11.23
N ALA A 33 24.81 6.89 -10.83
CA ALA A 33 24.27 8.18 -10.41
C ALA A 33 23.31 8.01 -9.24
N VAL A 34 23.69 8.50 -8.07
CA VAL A 34 22.90 8.39 -6.85
C VAL A 34 22.52 9.79 -6.37
N VAL A 35 21.23 10.02 -6.24
CA VAL A 35 20.65 11.19 -5.60
C VAL A 35 19.85 10.68 -4.41
N ALA A 36 20.21 11.12 -3.20
CA ALA A 36 19.61 10.59 -1.98
C ALA A 36 19.61 11.63 -0.86
N MET A 37 18.86 11.38 0.21
CA MET A 37 19.00 12.14 1.46
C MET A 37 20.29 11.72 2.19
N GLY A 38 20.89 12.66 2.92
CA GLY A 38 22.14 12.53 3.67
C GLY A 38 22.07 11.64 4.92
N THR A 39 21.26 10.59 4.89
CA THR A 39 21.13 9.65 6.00
C THR A 39 22.42 8.83 6.19
N PRO A 40 22.71 8.34 7.41
CA PRO A 40 23.90 7.52 7.66
C PRO A 40 24.01 6.30 6.74
N ILE A 41 22.88 5.66 6.41
CA ILE A 41 22.86 4.46 5.56
C ILE A 41 23.25 4.78 4.11
N ASN A 42 22.78 5.91 3.58
CA ASN A 42 23.09 6.33 2.21
C ASN A 42 24.56 6.76 2.11
N VAL A 43 25.06 7.46 3.13
CA VAL A 43 26.48 7.81 3.23
C VAL A 43 27.36 6.55 3.27
N GLU A 44 27.01 5.57 4.10
CA GLU A 44 27.75 4.30 4.18
C GLU A 44 27.75 3.55 2.84
N ASN A 45 26.60 3.53 2.14
CA ASN A 45 26.49 2.89 0.83
C ASN A 45 27.37 3.58 -0.23
N LEU A 46 27.41 4.92 -0.26
CA LEU A 46 28.27 5.67 -1.18
C LEU A 46 29.76 5.42 -0.92
N VAL A 47 30.16 5.36 0.36
CA VAL A 47 31.54 5.01 0.74
C VAL A 47 31.90 3.61 0.26
N LYS A 48 30.99 2.63 0.39
CA LYS A 48 31.17 1.26 -0.15
C LYS A 48 31.27 1.24 -1.67
N SER A 49 30.54 2.11 -2.36
CA SER A 49 30.66 2.33 -3.82
C SER A 49 31.91 3.12 -4.22
N GLY A 50 32.79 3.46 -3.27
CA GLY A 50 34.07 4.11 -3.52
C GLY A 50 33.96 5.60 -3.84
N PHE A 51 32.92 6.28 -3.34
CA PHE A 51 32.85 7.74 -3.31
C PHE A 51 33.53 8.30 -2.06
N GLU A 52 34.26 9.40 -2.20
CA GLU A 52 34.81 10.14 -1.07
C GLU A 52 33.76 11.08 -0.49
N VAL A 53 33.09 10.64 0.58
CA VAL A 53 32.04 11.44 1.24
C VAL A 53 32.62 12.24 2.41
N GLY A 54 32.31 13.53 2.49
CA GLY A 54 32.58 14.36 3.68
C GLY A 54 34.01 14.93 3.83
N THR A 55 34.89 14.74 2.83
CA THR A 55 36.28 15.23 2.90
C THR A 55 36.49 16.65 2.33
N ARG A 56 35.60 17.12 1.44
CA ARG A 56 35.73 18.45 0.78
C ARG A 56 34.63 19.47 1.11
N GLU A 57 33.43 19.03 1.51
CA GLU A 57 32.23 19.88 1.57
C GLU A 57 31.59 20.00 2.98
N GLY A 58 32.27 19.45 4.00
CA GLY A 58 31.80 19.40 5.39
C GLY A 58 30.97 18.14 5.72
N ALA A 59 30.63 17.93 6.99
CA ALA A 59 29.87 16.75 7.43
C ALA A 59 28.46 16.73 6.82
N VAL A 60 28.07 15.61 6.20
CA VAL A 60 26.72 15.38 5.67
C VAL A 60 25.73 15.28 6.83
N GLN A 61 24.62 16.00 6.74
CA GLN A 61 23.51 15.91 7.70
C GLN A 61 22.33 15.14 7.09
N PRO A 62 21.47 14.50 7.91
CA PRO A 62 20.31 13.76 7.42
C PRO A 62 19.34 14.57 6.54
N ALA A 63 19.29 15.89 6.70
CA ALA A 63 18.43 16.81 5.94
C ALA A 63 19.07 17.33 4.64
N ASP A 64 20.32 16.97 4.35
CA ASP A 64 21.00 17.37 3.13
C ASP A 64 20.64 16.45 1.96
N LEU A 65 20.57 17.00 0.75
CA LEU A 65 20.51 16.22 -0.49
C LEU A 65 21.94 15.92 -0.93
N ILE A 66 22.26 14.64 -1.12
CA ILE A 66 23.56 14.20 -1.60
C ILE A 66 23.44 13.67 -3.03
N ILE A 67 24.40 14.07 -3.88
CA ILE A 67 24.46 13.72 -5.30
C ILE A 67 25.83 13.11 -5.56
N ALA A 68 25.88 11.86 -6.00
CA ALA A 68 27.10 11.13 -6.31
C ALA A 68 27.05 10.65 -7.76
N ILE A 69 28.05 11.01 -8.56
CA ILE A 69 28.07 10.76 -10.00
C ILE A 69 29.37 10.06 -10.37
N GLU A 70 29.29 8.89 -11.00
CA GLU A 70 30.39 8.23 -11.68
C GLU A 70 30.12 8.19 -13.19
N ALA A 71 30.96 8.86 -13.97
CA ALA A 71 30.83 8.95 -15.42
C ALA A 71 32.15 8.63 -16.15
N GLU A 72 32.06 8.09 -17.34
CA GLU A 72 33.18 7.73 -18.21
C GLU A 72 33.88 8.98 -18.80
N SER A 73 33.14 10.08 -18.95
CA SER A 73 33.62 11.34 -19.51
C SER A 73 33.08 12.57 -18.75
N PRO A 74 33.75 13.73 -18.86
CA PRO A 74 33.22 15.00 -18.34
C PRO A 74 31.85 15.37 -18.93
N ASP A 75 31.61 15.02 -20.20
CA ASP A 75 30.34 15.29 -20.88
C ASP A 75 29.18 14.47 -20.28
N GLY A 76 29.45 13.22 -19.86
CA GLY A 76 28.47 12.40 -19.15
C GLY A 76 28.07 13.01 -17.80
N ALA A 77 29.05 13.50 -17.02
CA ALA A 77 28.76 14.20 -15.77
C ALA A 77 27.96 15.48 -15.99
N ALA A 78 28.30 16.28 -17.02
CA ALA A 78 27.56 17.50 -17.36
C ALA A 78 26.10 17.21 -17.80
N ALA A 79 25.87 16.09 -18.49
CA ALA A 79 24.53 15.64 -18.85
C ALA A 79 23.71 15.29 -17.62
N VAL A 80 24.30 14.59 -16.63
CA VAL A 80 23.66 14.29 -15.34
C VAL A 80 23.25 15.56 -14.62
N HIS A 81 24.14 16.56 -14.51
CA HIS A 81 23.82 17.85 -13.88
C HIS A 81 22.65 18.58 -14.54
N THR A 82 22.64 18.58 -15.87
CA THR A 82 21.60 19.25 -16.65
C THR A 82 20.25 18.57 -16.45
N HIS A 83 20.23 17.23 -16.54
CA HIS A 83 19.02 16.44 -16.39
C HIS A 83 18.51 16.47 -14.94
N LEU A 84 19.40 16.38 -13.95
CA LEU A 84 19.07 16.48 -12.54
C LEU A 84 18.39 17.82 -12.22
N LYS A 85 18.94 18.95 -12.70
CA LYS A 85 18.32 20.27 -12.52
C LYS A 85 16.91 20.33 -13.11
N HIS A 86 16.70 19.71 -14.27
CA HIS A 86 15.39 19.64 -14.91
C HIS A 86 14.40 18.83 -14.05
N LEU A 87 14.80 17.64 -13.61
CA LEU A 87 13.97 16.76 -12.79
C LEU A 87 13.63 17.36 -11.42
N LEU A 88 14.61 17.97 -10.74
CA LEU A 88 14.39 18.68 -9.46
C LEU A 88 13.52 19.93 -9.60
N ALA A 89 13.43 20.51 -10.80
CA ALA A 89 12.54 21.64 -11.10
C ALA A 89 11.14 21.20 -11.55
N GLY A 90 10.83 19.89 -11.50
CA GLY A 90 9.53 19.32 -11.87
C GLY A 90 9.35 19.11 -13.38
N GLY A 91 10.44 19.11 -14.15
CA GLY A 91 10.40 18.86 -15.58
C GLY A 91 10.16 17.38 -15.91
N THR A 92 8.90 17.02 -16.15
CA THR A 92 8.55 15.88 -17.00
C THR A 92 8.35 16.43 -18.42
N ASP A 93 8.88 15.78 -19.46
CA ASP A 93 8.73 16.19 -20.87
C ASP A 93 7.27 16.15 -21.40
N GLU A 94 6.29 15.98 -20.52
CA GLU A 94 4.90 16.31 -20.79
C GLU A 94 4.61 17.74 -20.32
N ALA A 95 4.60 18.66 -21.27
CA ALA A 95 4.05 20.00 -21.13
C ALA A 95 2.55 19.92 -20.78
N SER A 96 2.23 19.73 -19.50
CA SER A 96 0.93 20.05 -18.95
C SER A 96 1.02 21.38 -18.22
N THR A 97 0.29 22.37 -18.73
CA THR A 97 0.01 23.66 -18.11
C THR A 97 -0.82 23.46 -16.84
N SER A 98 -0.22 22.88 -15.79
CA SER A 98 -0.73 23.02 -14.44
C SER A 98 -0.10 24.27 -13.84
N SER A 99 -0.95 25.19 -13.41
CA SER A 99 -0.57 26.30 -12.52
C SER A 99 0.34 25.74 -11.43
N ARG A 100 1.61 26.17 -11.38
CA ARG A 100 2.52 25.86 -10.26
C ARG A 100 1.81 26.25 -8.98
N VAL A 101 1.25 25.27 -8.28
CA VAL A 101 0.70 25.49 -6.94
C VAL A 101 1.87 25.98 -6.12
N ALA A 102 1.79 27.21 -5.60
CA ALA A 102 2.86 27.78 -4.79
C ALA A 102 3.20 26.78 -3.68
N GLU A 103 4.44 26.27 -3.69
CA GLU A 103 4.91 25.30 -2.70
C GLU A 103 4.65 25.84 -1.31
N ARG A 104 3.89 25.09 -0.51
CA ARG A 104 3.61 25.45 0.88
C ARG A 104 4.56 24.70 1.78
N THR A 105 5.15 25.42 2.73
CA THR A 105 6.19 24.92 3.62
C THR A 105 5.66 24.38 4.95
N SER A 106 4.39 24.62 5.27
CA SER A 106 3.75 24.13 6.50
C SER A 106 2.26 23.84 6.31
N LEU A 107 1.71 23.00 7.20
CA LEU A 107 0.27 22.76 7.27
C LEU A 107 -0.51 24.05 7.53
N ASP A 108 0.07 24.95 8.34
CA ASP A 108 -0.60 26.20 8.73
C ASP A 108 -0.73 27.14 7.55
N ASP A 109 0.31 27.25 6.73
CA ASP A 109 0.27 28.02 5.48
C ASP A 109 -0.71 27.41 4.48
N ALA A 110 -0.79 26.08 4.41
CA ALA A 110 -1.75 25.39 3.55
C ALA A 110 -3.19 25.72 3.98
N LEU A 111 -3.51 25.60 5.27
CA LEU A 111 -4.83 25.91 5.83
C LEU A 111 -5.19 27.40 5.75
N ALA A 112 -4.21 28.30 5.80
CA ALA A 112 -4.46 29.72 5.61
C ALA A 112 -4.96 30.04 4.19
N ALA A 113 -4.55 29.27 3.19
CA ALA A 113 -5.02 29.46 1.82
C ALA A 113 -6.20 28.58 1.41
N ASP A 114 -6.34 27.41 2.02
CA ASP A 114 -7.55 26.60 1.90
C ASP A 114 -8.13 26.30 3.29
N PRO A 115 -8.92 27.25 3.84
CA PRO A 115 -9.59 27.05 5.13
C PRO A 115 -10.66 25.94 5.11
N ASN A 116 -11.06 25.46 3.92
CA ASN A 116 -12.08 24.43 3.77
C ASN A 116 -11.49 23.01 3.68
N ALA A 117 -10.16 22.87 3.72
CA ALA A 117 -9.53 21.57 3.73
C ALA A 117 -10.03 20.74 4.93
N THR A 118 -10.38 19.48 4.68
CA THR A 118 -10.96 18.58 5.70
C THR A 118 -10.09 17.35 5.99
N LEU A 119 -9.03 17.14 5.23
CA LEU A 119 -8.19 15.95 5.30
C LEU A 119 -6.71 16.31 5.07
N ALA A 120 -5.83 15.73 5.88
CA ALA A 120 -4.38 15.76 5.70
C ALA A 120 -3.88 14.36 5.35
N LEU A 121 -3.16 14.24 4.22
CA LEU A 121 -2.38 13.06 3.87
C LEU A 121 -0.93 13.29 4.30
N ILE A 122 -0.42 12.42 5.17
CA ILE A 122 0.90 12.56 5.80
C ILE A 122 1.77 11.37 5.38
N SER A 123 2.87 11.69 4.70
CA SER A 123 3.86 10.74 4.18
C SER A 123 5.31 11.16 4.53
N VAL A 124 5.50 11.79 5.69
CA VAL A 124 6.83 12.17 6.21
C VAL A 124 7.53 10.96 6.85
N PRO A 125 8.84 11.01 7.17
CA PRO A 125 9.50 9.92 7.90
C PRO A 125 8.79 9.60 9.23
N GLY A 126 8.67 8.31 9.57
CA GLY A 126 7.88 7.80 10.71
C GLY A 126 8.13 8.51 12.04
N ILE A 127 9.40 8.83 12.32
CA ILE A 127 9.82 9.56 13.54
C ILE A 127 9.16 10.93 13.71
N TYR A 128 8.68 11.56 12.62
CA TYR A 128 7.98 12.84 12.65
C TYR A 128 6.47 12.69 12.44
N ALA A 129 6.03 11.53 11.94
CA ALA A 129 4.69 11.34 11.43
C ALA A 129 3.61 11.49 12.52
N ALA A 130 3.85 10.98 13.73
CA ALA A 130 2.94 11.15 14.85
C ALA A 130 2.77 12.62 15.30
N ARG A 131 3.83 13.42 15.20
CA ARG A 131 3.77 14.87 15.51
C ARG A 131 2.87 15.58 14.51
N GLU A 132 3.08 15.33 13.23
CA GLU A 132 2.29 15.95 12.15
C GLU A 132 0.83 15.51 12.19
N ALA A 133 0.55 14.22 12.45
CA ALA A 133 -0.81 13.72 12.61
C ALA A 133 -1.54 14.41 13.76
N ARG A 134 -0.89 14.53 14.92
CA ARG A 134 -1.45 15.24 16.08
C ARG A 134 -1.69 16.72 15.78
N HIS A 135 -0.82 17.34 15.00
CA HIS A 135 -1.00 18.73 14.56
C HIS A 135 -2.23 18.88 13.65
N ALA A 136 -2.40 17.99 12.68
CA ALA A 136 -3.56 17.97 11.79
C ALA A 136 -4.89 17.71 12.53
N LEU A 137 -4.92 16.74 13.45
CA LEU A 137 -6.11 16.44 14.26
C LEU A 137 -6.55 17.64 15.12
N ARG A 138 -5.59 18.35 15.74
CA ARG A 138 -5.87 19.59 16.49
C ARG A 138 -6.43 20.71 15.62
N ARG A 139 -6.19 20.66 14.31
CA ARG A 139 -6.76 21.60 13.33
C ARG A 139 -8.09 21.15 12.75
N GLY A 140 -8.65 20.06 13.27
CA GLY A 140 -9.97 19.56 12.85
C GLY A 140 -9.94 18.75 11.56
N LEU A 141 -8.77 18.32 11.11
CA LEU A 141 -8.62 17.55 9.88
C LEU A 141 -8.75 16.05 10.16
N HIS A 142 -9.43 15.33 9.27
CA HIS A 142 -9.20 13.90 9.12
C HIS A 142 -7.74 13.65 8.72
N VAL A 143 -7.17 12.53 9.12
CA VAL A 143 -5.79 12.19 8.79
C VAL A 143 -5.74 10.86 8.07
N MET A 144 -5.03 10.84 6.94
CA MET A 144 -4.44 9.62 6.38
C MET A 144 -2.94 9.63 6.65
N LEU A 145 -2.50 8.74 7.53
CA LEU A 145 -1.11 8.54 7.88
C LEU A 145 -0.58 7.37 7.07
N PHE A 146 -0.04 7.73 5.90
CA PHE A 146 0.63 6.79 5.01
C PHE A 146 1.95 6.30 5.61
N SER A 147 2.65 7.19 6.32
CA SER A 147 3.90 6.87 7.00
C SER A 147 3.78 5.65 7.91
N ASP A 148 4.76 4.77 7.80
CA ASP A 148 4.99 3.66 8.73
C ASP A 148 6.06 4.05 9.78
N ASN A 149 6.49 3.12 10.64
CA ASN A 149 7.46 3.30 11.73
C ASN A 149 6.98 4.26 12.81
N VAL A 150 5.69 4.18 13.14
CA VAL A 150 5.06 4.86 14.27
C VAL A 150 4.83 3.85 15.38
N SER A 151 5.09 4.24 16.64
CA SER A 151 4.91 3.38 17.81
C SER A 151 3.43 2.95 17.96
N VAL A 152 3.19 1.81 18.61
CA VAL A 152 1.81 1.35 18.88
C VAL A 152 1.12 2.31 19.86
N GLU A 153 1.88 2.85 20.81
CA GLU A 153 1.42 3.82 21.79
C GLU A 153 0.95 5.12 21.13
N ASP A 154 1.72 5.65 20.17
CA ASP A 154 1.31 6.82 19.40
C ASP A 154 0.11 6.52 18.51
N GLU A 155 0.05 5.34 17.87
CA GLU A 155 -1.11 4.92 17.07
C GLU A 155 -2.39 4.94 17.90
N ILE A 156 -2.37 4.32 19.08
CA ILE A 156 -3.52 4.27 19.99
C ILE A 156 -3.90 5.70 20.41
N ALA A 157 -2.93 6.51 20.85
CA ALA A 157 -3.18 7.88 21.29
C ALA A 157 -3.76 8.77 20.19
N LEU A 158 -3.27 8.63 18.94
CA LEU A 158 -3.79 9.38 17.79
C LEU A 158 -5.20 8.95 17.42
N LYS A 159 -5.48 7.64 17.42
CA LYS A 159 -6.81 7.11 17.12
C LYS A 159 -7.83 7.53 18.19
N ASP A 160 -7.45 7.52 19.46
CA ASP A 160 -8.31 7.95 20.55
C ASP A 160 -8.63 9.46 20.47
N ASP A 161 -7.62 10.32 20.27
CA ASP A 161 -7.83 11.77 20.08
C ASP A 161 -8.71 12.06 18.85
N ALA A 162 -8.53 11.32 17.76
CA ALA A 162 -9.37 11.48 16.57
C ALA A 162 -10.82 11.06 16.82
N ILE A 163 -11.05 9.92 17.48
CA ILE A 163 -12.39 9.42 17.80
C ILE A 163 -13.12 10.39 18.72
N GLU A 164 -12.46 10.92 19.75
CA GLU A 164 -13.02 11.95 20.64
C GLU A 164 -13.47 13.20 19.89
N ARG A 165 -12.76 13.55 18.81
CA ARG A 165 -13.08 14.69 17.91
C ARG A 165 -14.10 14.34 16.82
N GLY A 166 -14.47 13.08 16.67
CA GLY A 166 -15.30 12.61 15.56
C GLY A 166 -14.58 12.62 14.20
N LEU A 167 -13.25 12.47 14.19
CA LEU A 167 -12.40 12.47 13.01
C LEU A 167 -11.86 11.06 12.69
N LEU A 168 -11.64 10.80 11.40
CA LEU A 168 -10.88 9.63 10.95
C LEU A 168 -9.37 9.84 11.18
N MET A 169 -8.73 8.83 11.75
CA MET A 169 -7.26 8.68 11.81
C MET A 169 -6.89 7.37 11.14
N MET A 170 -6.77 7.42 9.82
CA MET A 170 -6.49 6.29 8.94
C MET A 170 -4.98 6.02 8.95
N GLY A 171 -4.55 4.96 9.62
CA GLY A 171 -3.13 4.62 9.78
C GLY A 171 -2.67 4.68 11.24
N PRO A 172 -1.35 4.58 11.52
CA PRO A 172 -0.20 4.57 10.60
C PRO A 172 -0.19 3.37 9.64
N ASP A 173 0.71 3.41 8.66
CA ASP A 173 0.81 2.39 7.61
C ASP A 173 -0.54 2.19 6.88
N CYS A 174 -1.21 3.30 6.56
CA CYS A 174 -2.40 3.29 5.72
C CYS A 174 -2.02 3.57 4.27
N GLY A 175 -1.85 2.51 3.48
CA GLY A 175 -1.47 2.62 2.08
C GLY A 175 -2.60 3.06 1.14
N THR A 176 -3.87 2.84 1.49
CA THR A 176 -5.00 2.94 0.55
C THR A 176 -6.24 3.50 1.24
N ALA A 177 -6.83 4.55 0.66
CA ALA A 177 -8.20 4.98 0.96
C ALA A 177 -8.88 5.58 -0.29
N ILE A 178 -10.21 5.56 -0.34
CA ILE A 178 -11.02 6.22 -1.35
C ILE A 178 -12.10 7.02 -0.63
N ILE A 179 -11.97 8.35 -0.56
CA ILE A 179 -12.90 9.20 0.18
C ILE A 179 -13.60 10.14 -0.79
N ARG A 180 -14.92 10.04 -0.89
CA ARG A 180 -15.77 10.81 -1.84
C ARG A 180 -15.28 10.72 -3.29
N GLY A 181 -14.80 9.53 -3.68
CA GLY A 181 -14.23 9.27 -5.00
C GLY A 181 -12.78 9.72 -5.19
N ALA A 182 -12.17 10.41 -4.23
CA ALA A 182 -10.74 10.75 -4.27
C ALA A 182 -9.90 9.54 -3.84
N ALA A 183 -9.01 9.10 -4.72
CA ALA A 183 -8.03 8.06 -4.44
C ALA A 183 -6.87 8.65 -3.62
N LEU A 184 -6.60 8.07 -2.46
CA LEU A 184 -5.54 8.51 -1.54
C LEU A 184 -4.52 7.39 -1.32
N GLY A 185 -3.24 7.71 -1.43
CA GLY A 185 -2.14 6.74 -1.41
C GLY A 185 -2.14 5.85 -2.66
N PHE A 186 -1.88 4.55 -2.48
CA PHE A 186 -2.01 3.53 -3.52
C PHE A 186 -3.47 3.09 -3.63
N ALA A 187 -4.27 3.86 -4.35
CA ALA A 187 -5.69 3.60 -4.56
C ALA A 187 -6.06 3.64 -6.05
N ASN A 188 -7.19 3.00 -6.38
CA ASN A 188 -7.68 2.92 -7.75
C ASN A 188 -8.76 3.99 -7.99
N ALA A 189 -8.83 4.52 -9.21
CA ALA A 189 -9.94 5.35 -9.64
C ALA A 189 -11.17 4.46 -9.88
N CYS A 190 -12.02 4.33 -8.86
CA CYS A 190 -13.22 3.50 -8.91
C CYS A 190 -14.47 4.32 -9.23
N ARG A 191 -15.51 3.61 -9.71
CA ARG A 191 -16.85 4.19 -9.91
C ARG A 191 -17.42 4.56 -8.55
N VAL A 192 -18.02 5.74 -8.42
CA VAL A 192 -18.78 6.11 -7.22
C VAL A 192 -20.07 5.28 -7.17
N GLY A 193 -20.36 4.67 -6.03
CA GLY A 193 -21.55 3.84 -5.84
C GLY A 193 -21.91 3.64 -4.38
N THR A 194 -22.46 2.48 -4.04
CA THR A 194 -23.13 2.25 -2.75
C THR A 194 -22.41 1.26 -1.83
N ILE A 195 -21.28 0.70 -2.24
CA ILE A 195 -20.50 -0.26 -1.43
C ILE A 195 -19.47 0.52 -0.61
N GLY A 196 -19.52 0.40 0.70
CA GLY A 196 -18.54 0.99 1.61
C GLY A 196 -17.54 -0.06 2.04
N ILE A 197 -16.25 0.27 2.09
CA ILE A 197 -15.18 -0.64 2.52
C ILE A 197 -14.49 -0.05 3.75
N VAL A 198 -14.23 -0.87 4.76
CA VAL A 198 -13.30 -0.55 5.86
C VAL A 198 -12.25 -1.64 5.91
N GLY A 199 -10.96 -1.28 5.95
CA GLY A 199 -9.94 -2.32 5.93
C GLY A 199 -8.62 -1.98 6.56
N ALA A 200 -8.09 -2.95 7.30
CA ALA A 200 -6.71 -3.01 7.77
C ALA A 200 -5.83 -3.75 6.74
N SER A 201 -6.08 -3.51 5.45
CA SER A 201 -5.39 -4.13 4.33
C SER A 201 -5.47 -3.23 3.10
N GLY A 202 -4.34 -2.61 2.71
CA GLY A 202 -4.28 -1.74 1.53
C GLY A 202 -4.61 -2.49 0.24
N THR A 203 -3.85 -3.52 -0.08
CA THR A 203 -4.07 -4.30 -1.30
C THR A 203 -5.37 -5.10 -1.29
N GLY A 204 -5.92 -5.46 -0.12
CA GLY A 204 -7.26 -6.02 -0.02
C GLY A 204 -8.37 -5.01 -0.37
N ILE A 205 -8.23 -3.76 0.07
CA ILE A 205 -9.12 -2.66 -0.36
C ILE A 205 -9.00 -2.46 -1.88
N GLN A 206 -7.78 -2.42 -2.42
CA GLN A 206 -7.55 -2.23 -3.86
C GLN A 206 -8.23 -3.33 -4.70
N GLU A 207 -8.08 -4.59 -4.30
CA GLU A 207 -8.66 -5.71 -5.04
C GLU A 207 -10.18 -5.68 -5.02
N ILE A 208 -10.78 -5.59 -3.83
CA ILE A 208 -12.25 -5.57 -3.69
C ILE A 208 -12.83 -4.37 -4.46
N SER A 209 -12.22 -3.18 -4.34
CA SER A 209 -12.69 -1.99 -5.04
C SER A 209 -12.55 -2.09 -6.57
N SER A 210 -11.47 -2.71 -7.05
CA SER A 210 -11.26 -2.99 -8.47
C SER A 210 -12.30 -3.96 -9.02
N LEU A 211 -12.52 -5.09 -8.34
CA LEU A 211 -13.51 -6.09 -8.73
C LEU A 211 -14.93 -5.55 -8.69
N VAL A 212 -15.30 -4.80 -7.64
CA VAL A 212 -16.59 -4.10 -7.57
C VAL A 212 -16.78 -3.17 -8.76
N HIS A 213 -15.77 -2.40 -9.14
CA HIS A 213 -15.83 -1.54 -10.32
C HIS A 213 -15.97 -2.35 -11.61
N GLN A 214 -15.14 -3.38 -11.80
CA GLN A 214 -15.13 -4.23 -12.98
C GLN A 214 -16.48 -4.93 -13.18
N TRP A 215 -17.11 -5.36 -12.09
CA TRP A 215 -18.41 -6.07 -12.08
C TRP A 215 -19.62 -5.14 -11.98
N GLY A 216 -19.45 -3.85 -12.31
CA GLY A 216 -20.56 -2.91 -12.52
C GLY A 216 -21.03 -2.14 -11.28
N GLY A 217 -20.52 -2.44 -10.08
CA GLY A 217 -20.82 -1.69 -8.86
C GLY A 217 -19.92 -0.47 -8.61
N GLY A 218 -20.08 0.19 -7.48
CA GLY A 218 -19.26 1.37 -7.17
C GLY A 218 -19.04 1.54 -5.68
N ILE A 219 -17.96 2.26 -5.37
CA ILE A 219 -17.50 2.52 -4.01
C ILE A 219 -18.11 3.83 -3.52
N SER A 220 -18.77 3.78 -2.36
CA SER A 220 -19.21 4.97 -1.63
C SER A 220 -18.00 5.61 -0.95
N GLN A 221 -17.34 4.84 -0.09
CA GLN A 221 -16.07 5.17 0.58
C GLN A 221 -15.25 3.88 0.75
N ALA A 222 -13.93 4.00 0.77
CA ALA A 222 -13.03 2.96 1.24
C ALA A 222 -12.09 3.55 2.31
N ILE A 223 -12.25 3.14 3.56
CA ILE A 223 -11.52 3.67 4.71
C ILE A 223 -10.42 2.67 5.08
N GLY A 224 -9.17 2.99 4.76
CA GLY A 224 -8.02 2.26 5.27
C GLY A 224 -7.77 2.61 6.74
N THR A 225 -7.46 1.63 7.59
CA THR A 225 -7.34 1.85 9.05
C THR A 225 -5.93 1.73 9.60
N GLY A 226 -4.98 1.29 8.76
CA GLY A 226 -3.62 0.93 9.15
C GLY A 226 -3.47 -0.57 9.39
N GLY A 227 -2.34 -1.15 9.00
CA GLY A 227 -2.13 -2.60 8.99
C GLY A 227 -2.26 -3.29 10.36
N ARG A 228 -2.05 -2.54 11.46
CA ARG A 228 -2.11 -3.04 12.84
C ARG A 228 -3.45 -2.81 13.52
N ASP A 229 -4.42 -2.15 12.88
CA ASP A 229 -5.63 -1.68 13.57
C ASP A 229 -6.39 -2.82 14.25
N LEU A 230 -6.47 -4.00 13.62
CA LEU A 230 -7.15 -5.17 14.21
C LEU A 230 -6.24 -6.08 15.06
N SER A 231 -5.05 -5.63 15.44
CA SER A 231 -4.25 -6.31 16.46
C SER A 231 -4.93 -6.23 17.83
N ALA A 232 -4.56 -7.12 18.74
CA ALA A 232 -5.02 -7.07 20.13
C ALA A 232 -4.73 -5.72 20.81
N ASP A 233 -3.57 -5.12 20.54
CA ASP A 233 -3.14 -3.88 21.19
C ASP A 233 -3.96 -2.66 20.72
N VAL A 234 -4.24 -2.56 19.42
CA VAL A 234 -4.98 -1.43 18.83
C VAL A 234 -6.51 -1.63 18.91
N ASP A 235 -6.97 -2.86 19.06
CA ASP A 235 -8.36 -3.24 19.35
C ASP A 235 -9.40 -2.81 18.28
N GLY A 236 -9.00 -2.67 17.02
CA GLY A 236 -9.88 -2.30 15.91
C GLY A 236 -10.59 -0.97 16.12
N ARG A 237 -9.95 -0.03 16.81
CA ARG A 237 -10.51 1.31 17.12
C ARG A 237 -10.99 2.02 15.87
N MET A 238 -10.11 2.14 14.87
CA MET A 238 -10.48 2.89 13.66
C MET A 238 -11.40 2.08 12.75
N THR A 239 -11.28 0.75 12.72
CA THR A 239 -12.20 -0.12 11.98
C THR A 239 -13.63 0.02 12.51
N ARG A 240 -13.84 -0.05 13.83
CA ARG A 240 -15.17 0.13 14.44
C ARG A 240 -15.71 1.54 14.20
N PHE A 241 -14.87 2.56 14.32
CA PHE A 241 -15.26 3.93 14.04
C PHE A 241 -15.64 4.14 12.57
N GLY A 242 -14.85 3.58 11.64
CA GLY A 242 -15.12 3.58 10.20
C GLY A 242 -16.43 2.86 9.86
N ILE A 243 -16.70 1.71 10.45
CA ILE A 243 -17.97 0.98 10.31
C ILE A 243 -19.14 1.86 10.76
N ALA A 244 -19.02 2.52 11.93
CA ALA A 244 -20.05 3.42 12.43
C ALA A 244 -20.24 4.67 11.55
N ALA A 245 -19.16 5.19 10.94
CA ALA A 245 -19.22 6.28 9.98
C ALA A 245 -19.99 5.87 8.71
N LEU A 246 -19.65 4.72 8.12
CA LEU A 246 -20.38 4.17 6.97
C LEU A 246 -21.80 3.76 7.30
N GLY A 247 -22.07 3.30 8.52
CA GLY A 247 -23.42 3.03 9.01
C GLY A 247 -24.31 4.28 8.99
N ARG A 248 -23.74 5.46 9.23
CA ARG A 248 -24.44 6.75 9.17
C ARG A 248 -24.47 7.38 7.78
N ASP A 249 -23.58 6.99 6.87
CA ASP A 249 -23.55 7.49 5.50
C ASP A 249 -24.76 6.98 4.71
N SER A 250 -25.64 7.88 4.29
CA SER A 250 -26.81 7.53 3.46
C SER A 250 -26.42 7.03 2.06
N GLY A 251 -25.20 7.32 1.59
CA GLY A 251 -24.67 6.82 0.33
C GLY A 251 -24.17 5.38 0.39
N THR A 252 -23.94 4.81 1.58
CA THR A 252 -23.49 3.42 1.74
C THR A 252 -24.67 2.50 2.01
N ASN A 253 -24.88 1.49 1.15
CA ASN A 253 -25.92 0.47 1.33
C ASN A 253 -25.37 -0.84 1.90
N VAL A 254 -24.14 -1.22 1.54
CA VAL A 254 -23.49 -2.46 1.98
C VAL A 254 -22.10 -2.12 2.51
N ILE A 255 -21.70 -2.73 3.63
CA ILE A 255 -20.38 -2.52 4.24
C ILE A 255 -19.52 -3.78 4.09
N VAL A 256 -18.32 -3.63 3.54
CA VAL A 256 -17.32 -4.68 3.46
C VAL A 256 -16.21 -4.40 4.47
N VAL A 257 -15.83 -5.41 5.25
CA VAL A 257 -14.65 -5.35 6.12
C VAL A 257 -13.60 -6.30 5.60
N VAL A 258 -12.38 -5.80 5.39
CA VAL A 258 -11.25 -6.61 4.89
C VAL A 258 -10.00 -6.44 5.74
N SER A 259 -9.39 -7.56 6.15
CA SER A 259 -8.16 -7.54 6.92
C SER A 259 -7.44 -8.90 6.93
N LYS A 260 -6.21 -8.92 7.42
CA LYS A 260 -5.60 -10.15 7.95
C LYS A 260 -6.46 -10.72 9.08
N SER A 261 -6.34 -12.02 9.35
CA SER A 261 -7.05 -12.69 10.44
C SER A 261 -6.74 -12.03 11.80
N PRO A 262 -7.72 -11.41 12.47
CA PRO A 262 -7.53 -10.80 13.77
C PRO A 262 -7.70 -11.82 14.90
N ASP A 263 -7.34 -11.43 16.13
CA ASP A 263 -7.66 -12.23 17.32
C ASP A 263 -9.19 -12.30 17.52
N ALA A 264 -9.68 -13.43 18.03
CA ALA A 264 -11.12 -13.68 18.18
C ALA A 264 -11.88 -12.56 18.93
N PRO A 265 -11.38 -12.00 20.05
CA PRO A 265 -12.07 -10.91 20.73
C PRO A 265 -12.19 -9.63 19.89
N VAL A 266 -11.21 -9.35 19.02
CA VAL A 266 -11.25 -8.20 18.12
C VAL A 266 -12.22 -8.48 16.97
N ALA A 267 -12.21 -9.69 16.43
CA ALA A 267 -13.17 -10.15 15.42
C ALA A 267 -14.62 -9.95 15.91
N ASP A 268 -14.93 -10.39 17.13
CA ASP A 268 -16.26 -10.27 17.73
C ASP A 268 -16.71 -8.81 17.84
N LYS A 269 -15.80 -7.90 18.22
CA LYS A 269 -16.08 -6.46 18.30
C LYS A 269 -16.37 -5.86 16.91
N VAL A 270 -15.66 -6.29 15.87
CA VAL A 270 -15.91 -5.86 14.48
C VAL A 270 -17.28 -6.34 14.00
N LEU A 271 -17.60 -7.62 14.25
CA LEU A 271 -18.90 -8.20 13.89
C LEU A 271 -20.05 -7.51 14.62
N ALA A 272 -19.88 -7.22 15.91
CA ALA A 272 -20.86 -6.47 16.70
C ALA A 272 -21.06 -5.04 16.15
N ALA A 273 -19.98 -4.36 15.76
CA ALA A 273 -20.05 -3.03 15.16
C ALA A 273 -20.83 -3.05 13.83
N LEU A 274 -20.57 -4.04 12.96
CA LEU A 274 -21.32 -4.23 11.72
C LEU A 274 -22.80 -4.49 11.99
N ALA A 275 -23.12 -5.40 12.89
CA ALA A 275 -24.50 -5.72 13.26
C ALA A 275 -25.26 -4.49 13.75
N ALA A 276 -24.62 -3.64 14.55
CA ALA A 276 -25.21 -2.42 15.10
C ALA A 276 -25.57 -1.38 14.02
N THR A 277 -24.94 -1.40 12.83
CA THR A 277 -25.32 -0.50 11.73
C THR A 277 -26.68 -0.85 11.12
N GLY A 278 -27.12 -2.10 11.25
CA GLY A 278 -28.29 -2.63 10.57
C GLY A 278 -28.14 -2.76 9.04
N LYS A 279 -27.01 -2.37 8.44
CA LYS A 279 -26.78 -2.53 7.01
C LYS A 279 -26.29 -3.95 6.70
N PRO A 280 -26.56 -4.48 5.49
CA PRO A 280 -25.88 -5.69 5.03
C PRO A 280 -24.36 -5.54 5.11
N GLY A 281 -23.69 -6.57 5.62
CA GLY A 281 -22.25 -6.58 5.85
C GLY A 281 -21.59 -7.86 5.32
N VAL A 282 -20.41 -7.69 4.75
CA VAL A 282 -19.55 -8.77 4.23
C VAL A 282 -18.19 -8.67 4.91
N VAL A 283 -17.69 -9.77 5.45
CA VAL A 283 -16.41 -9.79 6.18
C VAL A 283 -15.44 -10.75 5.52
N HIS A 284 -14.30 -10.24 5.11
CA HIS A 284 -13.20 -11.05 4.63
C HIS A 284 -11.99 -10.92 5.56
N PHE A 285 -11.81 -11.94 6.39
CA PHE A 285 -10.58 -12.15 7.12
C PHE A 285 -9.73 -13.15 6.34
N ILE A 286 -8.55 -12.74 5.91
CA ILE A 286 -7.71 -13.55 5.02
C ILE A 286 -7.42 -14.90 5.67
N GLY A 287 -7.70 -15.99 4.93
CA GLY A 287 -7.60 -17.37 5.40
C GLY A 287 -8.84 -17.92 6.11
N GLY A 288 -9.86 -17.08 6.29
CA GLY A 288 -11.17 -17.47 6.78
C GLY A 288 -11.97 -18.28 5.75
N LEU A 289 -13.07 -18.88 6.22
CA LEU A 289 -13.99 -19.64 5.38
C LEU A 289 -15.28 -18.84 5.15
N SER A 290 -15.96 -19.13 4.04
CA SER A 290 -17.29 -18.58 3.77
C SER A 290 -18.31 -19.12 4.77
N LYS A 291 -19.07 -18.22 5.40
CA LYS A 291 -20.10 -18.59 6.39
C LYS A 291 -21.17 -17.52 6.49
N GLN A 292 -22.44 -17.92 6.40
CA GLN A 292 -23.55 -17.05 6.78
C GLN A 292 -23.58 -16.90 8.31
N LEU A 293 -23.47 -15.66 8.79
CA LEU A 293 -23.53 -15.35 10.23
C LEU A 293 -24.94 -14.96 10.67
N SER A 294 -25.67 -14.24 9.82
CA SER A 294 -27.07 -13.85 9.97
C SER A 294 -27.65 -13.45 8.61
N ASP A 295 -28.95 -13.12 8.52
CA ASP A 295 -29.57 -12.64 7.27
C ASP A 295 -28.82 -11.44 6.64
N ARG A 296 -28.18 -10.61 7.47
CA ARG A 296 -27.48 -9.39 7.04
C ARG A 296 -25.97 -9.52 7.00
N LEU A 297 -25.37 -10.55 7.60
CA LEU A 297 -23.91 -10.67 7.75
C LEU A 297 -23.41 -12.02 7.26
N GLU A 298 -22.32 -12.00 6.48
CA GLU A 298 -21.58 -13.18 6.07
C GLU A 298 -20.07 -12.96 6.10
N THR A 299 -19.33 -14.06 6.21
CA THR A 299 -17.90 -14.10 5.92
C THR A 299 -17.64 -14.73 4.57
N THR A 300 -16.54 -14.37 3.91
CA THR A 300 -16.14 -14.91 2.60
C THR A 300 -14.73 -15.49 2.61
N ALA A 301 -14.50 -16.51 1.78
CA ALA A 301 -13.23 -17.21 1.68
C ALA A 301 -12.16 -16.45 0.87
N THR A 302 -12.58 -15.62 -0.09
CA THR A 302 -11.68 -14.83 -0.93
C THR A 302 -12.08 -13.36 -1.04
N LEU A 303 -11.15 -12.51 -1.48
CA LEU A 303 -11.39 -11.12 -1.86
C LEU A 303 -12.41 -11.02 -3.00
N ALA A 304 -12.33 -11.93 -3.96
CA ALA A 304 -13.29 -12.02 -5.07
C ALA A 304 -14.70 -12.36 -4.57
N ASP A 305 -14.83 -13.34 -3.68
CA ASP A 305 -16.10 -13.66 -3.02
C ASP A 305 -16.63 -12.46 -2.23
N ALA A 306 -15.76 -11.70 -1.57
CA ALA A 306 -16.15 -10.50 -0.82
C ALA A 306 -16.77 -9.44 -1.73
N ALA A 307 -16.15 -9.16 -2.88
CA ALA A 307 -16.68 -8.25 -3.88
C ALA A 307 -18.01 -8.75 -4.47
N HIS A 308 -18.09 -10.04 -4.79
CA HIS A 308 -19.29 -10.66 -5.34
C HIS A 308 -20.47 -10.61 -4.36
N ALA A 309 -20.24 -10.98 -3.10
CA ALA A 309 -21.22 -10.92 -2.03
C ALA A 309 -21.69 -9.47 -1.79
N ALA A 310 -20.79 -8.49 -1.84
CA ALA A 310 -21.13 -7.09 -1.68
C ALA A 310 -22.08 -6.58 -2.79
N LEU A 311 -21.79 -6.94 -4.05
CA LEU A 311 -22.65 -6.59 -5.20
C LEU A 311 -24.02 -7.27 -5.11
N THR A 312 -24.02 -8.56 -4.76
CA THR A 312 -25.25 -9.34 -4.59
C THR A 312 -26.15 -8.71 -3.52
N ARG A 313 -25.59 -8.35 -2.37
CA ARG A 313 -26.32 -7.67 -1.29
C ARG A 313 -26.77 -6.25 -1.65
N ALA A 314 -26.08 -5.60 -2.57
CA ALA A 314 -26.47 -4.30 -3.10
C ALA A 314 -27.55 -4.39 -4.19
N GLY A 315 -27.96 -5.60 -4.59
CA GLY A 315 -28.91 -5.83 -5.68
C GLY A 315 -28.35 -5.46 -7.05
N ILE A 316 -27.02 -5.49 -7.21
CA ILE A 316 -26.34 -5.17 -8.46
C ILE A 316 -26.13 -6.47 -9.22
N GLU A 317 -26.74 -6.57 -10.40
CA GLU A 317 -26.54 -7.70 -11.30
C GLU A 317 -25.11 -7.67 -11.85
N ILE A 318 -24.38 -8.76 -11.62
CA ILE A 318 -23.06 -8.97 -12.20
C ILE A 318 -23.31 -9.46 -13.62
N GLY A 319 -23.20 -8.55 -14.60
CA GLY A 319 -23.23 -8.95 -16.01
C GLY A 319 -22.16 -10.02 -16.25
N HIS A 320 -22.45 -11.02 -17.10
CA HIS A 320 -21.49 -12.04 -17.50
C HIS A 320 -20.24 -11.39 -18.13
N THR A 321 -19.29 -10.97 -17.30
CA THR A 321 -18.01 -10.44 -17.74
C THR A 321 -17.05 -11.60 -17.93
N ALA A 322 -16.44 -11.67 -19.12
CA ALA A 322 -15.40 -12.63 -19.47
C ALA A 322 -14.34 -12.71 -18.35
N GLY A 323 -14.26 -13.86 -17.69
CA GLY A 323 -13.34 -14.11 -16.57
C GLY A 323 -13.98 -14.77 -15.34
N LEU A 324 -15.31 -14.66 -15.18
CA LEU A 324 -16.07 -15.45 -14.23
C LEU A 324 -16.65 -16.66 -14.97
N SER A 325 -15.95 -17.80 -14.96
CA SER A 325 -16.60 -19.07 -15.24
C SER A 325 -17.52 -19.41 -14.05
N ASP A 326 -18.83 -19.30 -14.25
CA ASP A 326 -19.91 -19.85 -13.41
C ASP A 326 -19.64 -19.99 -11.90
N SER A 327 -19.76 -18.87 -11.16
CA SER A 327 -19.70 -18.82 -9.70
C SER A 327 -20.99 -19.28 -8.97
N SER A 328 -21.90 -20.01 -9.65
CA SER A 328 -22.94 -20.77 -8.94
C SER A 328 -22.47 -22.13 -8.44
N ALA A 329 -21.25 -22.54 -8.81
CA ALA A 329 -20.55 -23.59 -8.10
C ALA A 329 -19.89 -22.95 -6.87
N SER A 330 -20.30 -23.41 -5.69
CA SER A 330 -19.45 -23.37 -4.51
C SER A 330 -17.99 -23.56 -4.91
N VAL A 331 -17.08 -22.83 -4.29
CA VAL A 331 -15.65 -23.19 -4.23
C VAL A 331 -15.51 -24.48 -3.39
N GLY A 332 -16.19 -25.54 -3.79
CA GLY A 332 -15.60 -26.85 -3.76
C GLY A 332 -14.61 -26.88 -4.92
N LEU A 333 -13.41 -27.37 -4.66
CA LEU A 333 -12.46 -27.76 -5.70
C LEU A 333 -13.10 -28.83 -6.61
N SER A 334 -14.03 -28.47 -7.49
CA SER A 334 -14.42 -29.30 -8.61
C SER A 334 -13.33 -29.13 -9.66
N SER A 335 -12.62 -30.22 -9.92
CA SER A 335 -11.55 -30.41 -10.90
C SER A 335 -11.95 -30.19 -12.36
N GLN A 336 -12.94 -29.35 -12.64
CA GLN A 336 -13.43 -29.05 -13.99
C GLN A 336 -13.62 -27.55 -14.12
N GLY A 337 -12.67 -26.87 -14.76
CA GLY A 337 -12.82 -25.45 -15.05
C GLY A 337 -11.56 -24.68 -15.40
N VAL A 338 -10.36 -25.21 -15.15
CA VAL A 338 -9.15 -24.67 -15.79
C VAL A 338 -9.24 -25.04 -17.26
N THR A 339 -9.65 -24.10 -18.11
CA THR A 339 -9.37 -24.15 -19.54
C THR A 339 -7.85 -24.07 -19.68
N THR A 340 -7.20 -25.22 -19.63
CA THR A 340 -5.79 -25.35 -20.00
C THR A 340 -5.69 -24.93 -21.47
N THR A 341 -5.32 -23.69 -21.72
CA THR A 341 -4.86 -23.24 -23.03
C THR A 341 -3.60 -24.03 -23.37
N GLY A 342 -3.75 -25.22 -23.94
CA GLY A 342 -2.73 -25.97 -24.68
C GLY A 342 -1.41 -26.33 -23.98
N ALA A 343 -1.16 -25.91 -22.75
CA ALA A 343 0.07 -26.21 -22.03
C ALA A 343 -0.13 -27.53 -21.27
N SER A 344 0.40 -28.61 -21.83
CA SER A 344 0.60 -29.86 -21.08
C SER A 344 1.33 -29.55 -19.78
N ALA A 345 0.90 -30.15 -18.66
CA ALA A 345 1.61 -30.02 -17.39
C ALA A 345 3.08 -30.39 -17.59
N ILE A 346 3.97 -29.40 -17.49
CA ILE A 346 5.40 -29.61 -17.67
C ILE A 346 5.87 -30.42 -16.45
N ALA A 347 6.23 -31.68 -16.67
CA ALA A 347 6.71 -32.55 -15.61
C ALA A 347 7.93 -31.91 -14.91
N GLY A 348 7.83 -31.71 -13.59
CA GLY A 348 8.87 -31.05 -12.80
C GLY A 348 8.77 -29.52 -12.74
N ALA A 349 7.76 -28.89 -13.36
CA ALA A 349 7.53 -27.46 -13.20
C ALA A 349 7.13 -27.09 -11.76
N ARG A 350 7.59 -25.91 -11.33
CA ARG A 350 7.26 -25.32 -10.03
C ARG A 350 6.44 -24.04 -10.22
N ILE A 351 5.70 -23.67 -9.18
CA ILE A 351 4.96 -22.40 -9.12
C ILE A 351 5.85 -21.39 -8.41
N VAL A 352 6.01 -20.21 -9.00
CA VAL A 352 6.72 -19.07 -8.41
C VAL A 352 5.80 -17.87 -8.47
N GLY A 353 5.21 -17.49 -7.35
CA GLY A 353 4.43 -16.27 -7.22
C GLY A 353 5.30 -15.12 -6.76
N LEU A 354 5.33 -14.02 -7.51
CA LEU A 354 6.07 -12.81 -7.15
C LEU A 354 5.07 -11.66 -6.99
N TYR A 355 4.61 -11.47 -5.76
CA TYR A 355 3.60 -10.47 -5.40
C TYR A 355 4.27 -9.22 -4.84
N CYS A 356 3.66 -8.07 -5.08
CA CYS A 356 4.05 -6.78 -4.49
C CYS A 356 3.07 -6.32 -3.40
N GLY A 357 2.09 -7.15 -3.05
CA GLY A 357 1.05 -6.83 -2.08
C GLY A 357 0.80 -8.01 -1.17
N GLY A 358 1.06 -7.85 0.13
CA GLY A 358 1.01 -8.96 1.08
C GLY A 358 -0.34 -9.63 1.25
N THR A 359 -1.46 -8.90 1.12
CA THR A 359 -2.79 -9.51 1.19
C THR A 359 -3.06 -10.43 0.00
N LEU A 360 -2.72 -9.97 -1.21
CA LEU A 360 -2.83 -10.79 -2.42
C LEU A 360 -1.92 -12.03 -2.35
N CYS A 361 -0.68 -11.85 -1.86
CA CYS A 361 0.25 -12.95 -1.66
C CYS A 361 -0.30 -13.99 -0.66
N GLN A 362 -0.85 -13.51 0.46
CA GLN A 362 -1.39 -14.35 1.51
C GLN A 362 -2.62 -15.15 1.03
N GLU A 363 -3.53 -14.50 0.31
CA GLU A 363 -4.68 -15.19 -0.29
C GLU A 363 -4.25 -16.24 -1.31
N ALA A 364 -3.32 -15.90 -2.22
CA ALA A 364 -2.79 -16.85 -3.18
C ALA A 364 -2.12 -18.05 -2.51
N TRP A 365 -1.35 -17.81 -1.44
CA TRP A 365 -0.77 -18.89 -0.63
C TRP A 365 -1.84 -19.77 -0.01
N ASN A 366 -2.90 -19.19 0.58
CA ASN A 366 -4.01 -19.94 1.18
C ASN A 366 -4.74 -20.81 0.14
N ILE A 367 -5.02 -20.27 -1.05
CA ILE A 367 -5.68 -20.99 -2.15
C ILE A 367 -4.83 -22.19 -2.59
N LEU A 368 -3.54 -21.97 -2.85
CA LEU A 368 -2.62 -23.05 -3.24
C LEU A 368 -2.49 -24.10 -2.14
N HIS A 369 -2.40 -23.68 -0.88
CA HIS A 369 -2.30 -24.59 0.25
C HIS A 369 -3.56 -25.45 0.42
N GLN A 370 -4.75 -24.86 0.30
CA GLN A 370 -6.03 -25.58 0.35
C GLN A 370 -6.23 -26.53 -0.82
N ALA A 371 -5.66 -26.20 -2.00
CA ALA A 371 -5.61 -27.08 -3.16
C ALA A 371 -4.62 -28.27 -3.00
N GLY A 372 -3.91 -28.36 -1.87
CA GLY A 372 -3.01 -29.47 -1.55
C GLY A 372 -1.58 -29.30 -2.06
N PHE A 373 -1.19 -28.11 -2.56
CA PHE A 373 0.19 -27.87 -2.97
C PHE A 373 1.12 -27.70 -1.77
N ASP A 374 2.31 -28.28 -1.86
CA ASP A 374 3.42 -27.96 -0.95
C ASP A 374 4.08 -26.64 -1.38
N VAL A 375 3.47 -25.52 -0.95
CA VAL A 375 3.90 -24.16 -1.27
C VAL A 375 4.45 -23.44 -0.03
N ARG A 376 5.63 -22.84 -0.18
CA ARG A 376 6.27 -22.00 0.85
C ARG A 376 6.05 -20.52 0.60
N SER A 377 6.03 -19.71 1.65
CA SER A 377 5.90 -18.25 1.54
C SER A 377 6.45 -17.49 2.76
N ASN A 378 6.92 -16.25 2.58
CA ASN A 378 7.27 -15.37 3.69
C ASN A 378 6.05 -14.88 4.48
N VAL A 379 4.88 -14.83 3.84
CA VAL A 379 3.61 -14.50 4.52
C VAL A 379 2.95 -15.71 5.16
N ALA A 380 3.43 -16.94 4.88
CA ALA A 380 2.97 -18.10 5.64
C ALA A 380 3.13 -17.81 7.14
N GLY A 381 2.07 -18.09 7.91
CA GLY A 381 2.01 -17.81 9.35
C GLY A 381 3.05 -18.61 10.16
N LYS A 382 2.73 -18.99 11.40
CA LYS A 382 3.63 -19.86 12.20
C LYS A 382 3.57 -21.31 11.70
N SER A 383 3.93 -21.56 10.44
CA SER A 383 3.90 -22.88 9.79
C SER A 383 5.30 -23.31 9.36
N ALA A 384 5.51 -24.63 9.22
CA ALA A 384 6.72 -25.19 8.63
C ALA A 384 6.91 -24.83 7.13
N LYS A 385 5.98 -24.04 6.55
CA LYS A 385 6.00 -23.56 5.16
C LYS A 385 6.52 -22.13 5.05
N LYS A 386 6.96 -21.52 6.16
CA LYS A 386 7.61 -20.21 6.12
C LYS A 386 8.98 -20.30 5.44
N ILE A 387 9.29 -19.33 4.58
CA ILE A 387 10.58 -19.18 3.91
C ILE A 387 11.08 -17.75 4.11
N HIS A 388 12.37 -17.59 4.41
CA HIS A 388 13.00 -16.30 4.61
C HIS A 388 13.85 -15.86 3.41
N PRO A 389 14.04 -14.55 3.18
CA PRO A 389 14.95 -14.05 2.17
C PRO A 389 16.34 -14.70 2.27
N GLY A 390 16.89 -15.15 1.14
CA GLY A 390 18.20 -15.81 1.07
C GLY A 390 18.16 -17.33 1.24
N GLU A 391 17.03 -17.91 1.66
CA GLU A 391 16.85 -19.36 1.63
C GLU A 391 16.72 -19.91 0.20
N ARG A 392 17.12 -21.17 0.01
CA ARG A 392 17.02 -21.85 -1.28
C ARG A 392 15.55 -22.08 -1.66
N GLU A 393 15.19 -21.63 -2.85
CA GLU A 393 13.88 -21.88 -3.46
C GLU A 393 13.79 -23.32 -4.01
N THR A 394 13.46 -24.28 -3.17
CA THR A 394 13.04 -25.63 -3.56
C THR A 394 11.51 -25.72 -3.59
N GLY A 395 10.95 -26.39 -4.61
CA GLY A 395 9.51 -26.61 -4.75
C GLY A 395 8.71 -25.36 -5.16
N HIS A 396 7.42 -25.34 -4.83
CA HIS A 396 6.54 -24.19 -5.08
C HIS A 396 6.80 -23.09 -4.05
N VAL A 397 6.85 -21.84 -4.50
CA VAL A 397 7.08 -20.68 -3.64
C VAL A 397 6.21 -19.51 -4.07
N VAL A 398 5.70 -18.75 -3.11
CA VAL A 398 5.08 -17.44 -3.36
C VAL A 398 5.68 -16.41 -2.41
N TRP A 399 6.14 -15.29 -2.97
CA TRP A 399 6.82 -14.22 -2.26
C TRP A 399 5.95 -12.98 -2.23
N ASP A 400 5.84 -12.39 -1.04
CA ASP A 400 5.50 -10.98 -0.90
C ASP A 400 6.80 -10.18 -0.91
N LEU A 401 7.10 -9.56 -2.04
CA LEU A 401 8.29 -8.72 -2.22
C LEU A 401 8.11 -7.34 -1.58
N GLY A 402 6.89 -7.00 -1.13
CA GLY A 402 6.59 -5.76 -0.41
C GLY A 402 6.97 -5.80 1.07
N ASP A 403 7.23 -6.98 1.60
CA ASP A 403 7.65 -7.18 2.99
C ASP A 403 8.95 -6.41 3.31
N ASP A 404 9.04 -5.87 4.53
CA ASP A 404 10.17 -5.04 4.98
C ASP A 404 11.53 -5.69 4.74
N ALA A 405 11.61 -7.03 4.84
CA ALA A 405 12.85 -7.76 4.63
C ALA A 405 13.39 -7.62 3.19
N PHE A 406 12.57 -7.21 2.23
CA PHE A 406 12.95 -6.94 0.84
C PHE A 406 13.09 -5.46 0.50
N THR A 407 12.52 -4.56 1.32
CA THR A 407 12.43 -3.13 1.04
C THR A 407 13.37 -2.27 1.88
N VAL A 408 14.20 -2.87 2.75
CA VAL A 408 15.24 -2.10 3.48
C VAL A 408 16.17 -1.35 2.51
N GLY A 409 16.13 -0.02 2.57
CA GLY A 409 16.94 0.86 1.71
C GLY A 409 16.54 0.85 0.23
N LYS A 410 15.37 0.31 -0.10
CA LYS A 410 14.82 0.24 -1.47
C LYS A 410 13.37 0.74 -1.49
N PRO A 411 12.84 1.23 -2.63
CA PRO A 411 11.44 1.58 -2.71
C PRO A 411 10.60 0.31 -2.64
N HIS A 412 9.36 0.45 -2.17
CA HIS A 412 8.41 -0.65 -2.22
C HIS A 412 8.16 -1.07 -3.68
N PRO A 413 8.04 -2.38 -3.99
CA PRO A 413 7.96 -2.86 -5.38
C PRO A 413 6.67 -2.49 -6.12
N MET A 414 5.65 -1.96 -5.43
CA MET A 414 4.51 -1.33 -6.09
C MET A 414 4.86 0.00 -6.78
N ILE A 415 5.95 0.65 -6.36
CA ILE A 415 6.39 1.93 -6.93
C ILE A 415 7.54 1.70 -7.92
N GLU A 416 8.48 0.84 -7.55
CA GLU A 416 9.69 0.56 -8.33
C GLU A 416 9.80 -0.95 -8.56
N PRO A 417 9.54 -1.45 -9.79
CA PRO A 417 9.35 -2.88 -10.01
C PRO A 417 10.66 -3.67 -10.18
N SER A 418 11.84 -3.04 -10.16
CA SER A 418 13.11 -3.71 -10.51
C SER A 418 13.40 -4.95 -9.68
N LEU A 419 13.05 -4.92 -8.39
CA LEU A 419 13.19 -6.07 -7.49
C LEU A 419 12.41 -7.30 -7.97
N ARG A 420 11.19 -7.07 -8.49
CA ARG A 420 10.33 -8.11 -9.05
C ARG A 420 10.86 -8.55 -10.40
N ASP A 421 11.16 -7.58 -11.27
CA ASP A 421 11.55 -7.82 -12.67
C ASP A 421 12.86 -8.62 -12.75
N SER A 422 13.82 -8.35 -11.86
CA SER A 422 15.09 -9.10 -11.79
C SER A 422 14.92 -10.58 -11.41
N ARG A 423 13.77 -10.97 -10.86
CA ARG A 423 13.45 -12.37 -10.54
C ARG A 423 12.62 -13.06 -11.62
N VAL A 424 12.06 -12.30 -12.55
CA VAL A 424 11.34 -12.81 -13.71
C VAL A 424 12.30 -13.06 -14.88
N ALA A 425 13.27 -12.15 -15.06
CA ALA A 425 14.37 -12.28 -16.01
C ALA A 425 15.30 -13.45 -15.65
#